data_AF-A0A401PKW6-F1
#
_entry.id   AF-A0A401PKW6-F1
#
_cell.length_a   1.000
_cell.length_b   1.000
_cell.length_c   1.000
_cell.angle_alpha   90.00
_cell.angle_beta   90.00
_cell.angle_gamma   90.00
#
_symmetry.space_group_name_H-M   'P 1'
#
loop_
_entity.id
_entity.type
_entity.pdbx_description
1 polymer ?
#
loop_
_entity_poly.entity_id
_entity_poly.type
_entity_poly.pdbx_seq_one_letter_code
_entity_poly.pdbx_strand_id
1 'polypeptide(L)'
;MACVSQSVSFDKCHCGQGSHSSILYSILNKDHPSESSCCHYRHHHHPSALGCSCEFRRRVVLKTPEHTCRLALEVLLKTLNFIKNLPSFCQLAEGDQVLLLQNCWTPLFVLGLAQERVDFEVAEAVAPSLLRKILLNQKVMDGQNQEAALNVPTLAEVQRVKIFLMKLWSMDVSTKEYAYLKGITLFNPDVPSLRMPQYILALQQEAQHTLNEFVSMVNNGDQARFARILLILSTLRMVSATSVAELFFRPVLGKVNMNDLLLEMLCTKLH
;
A
#
# COMPACT_ATOMS: atom_id res chain seq x y z
N MET A 1 10.45 -28.65 2.94
CA MET A 1 11.17 -27.41 3.27
C MET A 1 10.23 -26.51 4.05
N ALA A 2 10.52 -26.30 5.33
CA ALA A 2 9.65 -25.53 6.22
C ALA A 2 9.77 -24.03 5.91
N CYS A 3 8.63 -23.36 5.66
CA CYS A 3 8.54 -21.91 5.64
C CYS A 3 8.90 -21.37 7.03
N VAL A 4 10.03 -20.69 7.13
CA VAL A 4 10.36 -19.86 8.29
C VAL A 4 9.48 -18.62 8.19
N SER A 5 8.37 -18.61 8.93
CA SER A 5 7.62 -17.40 9.20
C SER A 5 8.49 -16.47 10.04
N GLN A 6 9.23 -15.57 9.40
CA GLN A 6 9.93 -14.49 10.10
C GLN A 6 8.88 -13.49 10.58
N SER A 7 8.46 -13.66 11.83
CA SER A 7 7.72 -12.63 12.56
C SER A 7 8.66 -11.46 12.76
N VAL A 8 8.31 -10.31 12.18
CA VAL A 8 9.05 -9.07 12.40
C VAL A 8 8.85 -8.66 13.85
N SER A 9 9.86 -8.89 14.69
CA SER A 9 9.87 -8.43 16.08
C SER A 9 10.15 -6.93 16.09
N PHE A 10 9.10 -6.12 16.22
CA PHE A 10 9.23 -4.70 16.58
C PHE A 10 9.02 -4.53 18.08
N ASP A 11 9.80 -3.66 18.69
CA ASP A 11 9.69 -3.33 20.11
C ASP A 11 8.24 -2.94 20.49
N LYS A 12 7.74 -3.57 21.56
CA LYS A 12 6.40 -3.36 22.10
C LYS A 12 6.16 -1.88 22.41
N CYS A 13 5.01 -1.35 22.02
CA CYS A 13 4.59 0.00 22.43
C CYS A 13 4.48 0.15 23.95
N HIS A 14 5.17 1.15 24.53
CA HIS A 14 5.12 1.47 25.96
C HIS A 14 4.00 2.46 26.31
N CYS A 15 2.91 2.40 25.56
CA CYS A 15 1.94 3.47 25.40
C CYS A 15 0.93 3.57 26.57
N GLY A 16 1.38 3.11 27.75
CA GLY A 16 0.67 3.15 29.04
C GLY A 16 1.57 2.93 30.27
N GLN A 17 2.89 3.09 30.19
CA GLN A 17 3.80 2.92 31.34
C GLN A 17 4.40 4.22 31.92
N GLY A 18 3.94 5.38 31.47
CA GLY A 18 4.38 6.67 32.03
C GLY A 18 3.30 7.31 32.90
N SER A 19 3.47 7.32 34.22
CA SER A 19 2.95 8.43 35.03
C SER A 19 3.68 9.69 34.55
N HIS A 20 3.08 10.41 33.61
CA HIS A 20 3.67 11.61 33.03
C HIS A 20 3.56 12.78 34.02
N SER A 21 4.51 12.89 34.95
CA SER A 21 5.02 14.23 35.24
C SER A 21 5.92 14.58 34.07
N SER A 22 5.44 15.42 33.16
CA SER A 22 6.30 15.93 32.09
C SER A 22 7.47 16.67 32.75
N ILE A 23 8.67 16.61 32.17
CA ILE A 23 9.84 17.34 32.70
C ILE A 23 9.51 18.84 32.85
N LEU A 24 8.65 19.37 31.96
CA LEU A 24 8.06 20.70 32.07
C LEU A 24 7.22 20.89 33.35
N TYR A 25 6.34 19.94 33.68
CA TYR A 25 5.56 19.97 34.93
C TYR A 25 6.46 19.95 36.17
N SER A 26 7.51 19.14 36.16
CA SER A 26 8.48 19.04 37.27
C SER A 26 9.39 20.26 37.41
N ILE A 27 9.60 21.02 36.32
CA ILE A 27 10.35 22.28 36.34
C ILE A 27 9.44 23.43 36.81
N LEU A 28 8.16 23.42 36.41
CA LEU A 28 7.21 24.49 36.72
C LEU A 28 6.62 24.40 38.12
N ASN A 29 6.64 23.21 38.75
CA ASN A 29 5.95 22.98 40.02
C ASN A 29 6.88 22.65 41.20
N LYS A 30 8.13 23.12 41.16
CA LYS A 30 9.00 23.12 42.34
C LYS A 30 8.57 24.27 43.25
N ASP A 31 7.54 24.05 44.06
CA ASP A 31 7.39 24.68 45.38
C ASP A 31 6.40 23.89 46.26
N HIS A 32 6.89 23.53 47.45
CA HIS A 32 6.25 22.93 48.64
C HIS A 32 5.98 21.39 48.71
N PRO A 33 6.39 20.72 49.82
CA PRO A 33 6.04 19.33 50.13
C PRO A 33 4.82 19.23 51.07
N SER A 34 4.27 18.00 51.14
CA SER A 34 3.15 17.46 51.96
C SER A 34 1.73 17.74 51.40
N GLU A 35 0.75 16.83 51.38
CA GLU A 35 0.54 15.56 52.07
C GLU A 35 -0.55 14.74 51.31
N SER A 36 -0.47 13.42 51.45
CA SER A 36 -1.44 12.35 51.15
C SER A 36 -2.87 12.70 50.68
N SER A 37 -3.32 12.02 49.62
CA SER A 37 -4.52 11.17 49.70
C SER A 37 -4.59 10.18 48.53
N CYS A 38 -4.68 8.90 48.89
CA CYS A 38 -4.83 7.76 48.00
C CYS A 38 -6.30 7.66 47.57
N CYS A 39 -6.57 7.75 46.25
CA CYS A 39 -7.87 7.36 45.71
C CYS A 39 -7.66 6.25 44.68
N HIS A 40 -7.94 5.02 45.14
CA HIS A 40 -8.05 3.82 44.34
C HIS A 40 -9.12 3.96 43.25
N TYR A 41 -8.69 4.11 41.99
CA TYR A 41 -9.50 3.69 40.85
C TYR A 41 -8.88 2.40 40.29
N ARG A 42 -9.45 1.25 40.68
CA ARG A 42 -9.16 -0.05 40.06
C ARG A 42 -9.75 -0.06 38.66
N HIS A 43 -8.91 0.13 37.64
CA HIS A 43 -9.26 -0.29 36.29
C HIS A 43 -8.88 -1.75 36.10
N HIS A 44 -9.90 -2.59 35.91
CA HIS A 44 -9.73 -3.97 35.48
C HIS A 44 -9.09 -3.99 34.09
N HIS A 45 -7.87 -4.55 33.99
CA HIS A 45 -7.19 -4.78 32.72
C HIS A 45 -7.63 -6.11 32.12
N HIS A 46 -8.30 -6.07 30.97
CA HIS A 46 -8.30 -7.17 30.03
C HIS A 46 -7.05 -7.05 29.14
N PRO A 47 -6.22 -8.09 29.00
CA PRO A 47 -5.15 -8.08 28.01
C PRO A 47 -5.78 -8.33 26.63
N SER A 48 -6.10 -7.27 25.90
CA SER A 48 -6.44 -7.41 24.49
C SER A 48 -5.16 -7.70 23.71
N ALA A 49 -5.12 -8.86 23.05
CA ALA A 49 -4.04 -9.30 22.16
C ALA A 49 -3.94 -8.48 20.84
N LEU A 50 -4.59 -7.31 20.78
CA LEU A 50 -4.49 -6.37 19.66
C LEU A 50 -3.58 -5.23 20.11
N GLY A 51 -2.45 -5.05 19.41
CA GLY A 51 -1.48 -3.99 19.66
C GLY A 51 -2.12 -2.59 19.74
N CYS A 52 -1.44 -1.66 20.39
CA CYS A 52 -1.94 -0.29 20.56
C CYS A 52 -2.28 0.35 19.19
N SER A 53 -3.37 1.13 19.14
CA SER A 53 -3.77 1.93 17.96
C SER A 53 -2.66 2.86 17.45
N CYS A 54 -1.67 3.14 18.29
CA CYS A 54 -0.49 3.93 17.98
C CYS A 54 0.60 3.18 17.19
N GLU A 55 0.66 1.84 17.21
CA GLU A 55 1.56 1.06 16.34
C GLU A 55 1.15 1.19 14.87
N PHE A 56 -0.15 1.19 14.60
CA PHE A 56 -0.71 1.30 13.25
C PHE A 56 -0.55 2.70 12.63
N ARG A 57 -0.33 3.73 13.46
CA ARG A 57 -0.09 5.12 13.02
C ARG A 57 1.38 5.45 12.80
N ARG A 58 2.31 4.53 13.14
CA ARG A 58 3.75 4.75 12.92
C ARG A 58 4.03 4.91 11.44
N ARG A 59 4.87 5.89 11.11
CA ARG A 59 5.32 6.14 9.74
C ARG A 59 6.49 5.22 9.42
N VAL A 60 6.53 4.70 8.20
CA VAL A 60 7.55 3.72 7.81
C VAL A 60 8.16 4.03 6.45
N VAL A 61 9.40 3.59 6.26
CA VAL A 61 10.14 3.67 5.00
C VAL A 61 10.73 2.31 4.65
N LEU A 62 11.09 2.11 3.38
CA LEU A 62 11.78 0.89 2.93
C LEU A 62 13.15 0.77 3.61
N LYS A 63 13.52 -0.44 4.05
CA LYS A 63 14.87 -0.71 4.57
C LYS A 63 15.93 -0.66 3.47
N THR A 64 15.58 -1.14 2.27
CA THR A 64 16.46 -1.21 1.10
C THR A 64 15.82 -0.45 -0.07
N PRO A 65 15.71 0.90 0.02
CA PRO A 65 14.96 1.70 -0.95
C PRO A 65 15.51 1.56 -2.36
N GLU A 66 16.82 1.63 -2.57
CA GLU A 66 17.41 1.53 -3.92
C GLU A 66 17.04 0.22 -4.64
N HIS A 67 17.21 -0.92 -3.97
CA HIS A 67 16.90 -2.22 -4.54
C HIS A 67 15.40 -2.41 -4.79
N THR A 68 14.58 -2.11 -3.78
CA THR A 68 13.13 -2.33 -3.84
C THR A 68 12.47 -1.40 -4.86
N CYS A 69 12.86 -0.13 -4.91
CA CYS A 69 12.32 0.83 -5.86
C CYS A 69 12.72 0.50 -7.31
N ARG A 70 13.92 -0.05 -7.55
CA ARG A 70 14.31 -0.55 -8.87
C ARG A 70 13.39 -1.69 -9.34
N LEU A 71 13.15 -2.68 -8.48
CA LEU A 71 12.22 -3.77 -8.79
C LEU A 71 10.80 -3.24 -9.02
N ALA A 72 10.35 -2.27 -8.22
CA ALA A 72 9.06 -1.62 -8.41
C ALA A 72 8.95 -0.91 -9.77
N LEU A 73 9.99 -0.21 -10.22
CA LEU A 73 10.00 0.42 -11.54
C LEU A 73 9.93 -0.62 -12.67
N GLU A 74 10.68 -1.73 -12.55
CA GLU A 74 10.61 -2.84 -13.50
C GLU A 74 9.20 -3.45 -13.56
N VAL A 75 8.56 -3.64 -12.41
CA VAL A 75 7.16 -4.12 -12.32
C VAL A 75 6.19 -3.14 -12.97
N LEU A 76 6.36 -1.83 -12.74
CA LEU A 76 5.52 -0.80 -13.35
C LEU A 76 5.65 -0.84 -14.88
N LEU A 77 6.87 -0.90 -15.40
CA LEU A 77 7.16 -1.03 -16.83
C LEU A 77 6.53 -2.29 -17.42
N LYS A 78 6.72 -3.45 -16.80
CA LYS A 78 6.08 -4.72 -17.22
C LYS A 78 4.55 -4.60 -17.23
N THR A 79 3.98 -3.93 -16.23
CA THR A 79 2.53 -3.73 -16.12
C THR A 79 2.01 -2.84 -17.24
N LEU A 80 2.68 -1.73 -17.54
CA LEU A 80 2.32 -0.85 -18.65
C LEU A 80 2.49 -1.53 -20.01
N ASN A 81 3.57 -2.30 -20.19
CA ASN A 81 3.76 -3.12 -21.39
C ASN A 81 2.65 -4.15 -21.57
N PHE A 82 2.19 -4.79 -20.49
CA PHE A 82 1.03 -5.67 -20.57
C PHE A 82 -0.20 -4.91 -21.09
N ILE A 83 -0.54 -3.76 -20.49
CA ILE A 83 -1.72 -2.95 -20.87
C ILE A 83 -1.64 -2.51 -22.34
N LYS A 84 -0.50 -1.96 -22.77
CA LYS A 84 -0.27 -1.48 -24.14
C LYS A 84 -0.37 -2.57 -25.20
N ASN A 85 -0.10 -3.81 -24.83
CA ASN A 85 -0.15 -4.94 -25.75
C ASN A 85 -1.52 -5.64 -25.75
N LEU A 86 -2.52 -5.13 -25.01
CA LEU A 86 -3.89 -5.65 -25.07
C LEU A 86 -4.65 -5.01 -26.24
N PRO A 87 -5.05 -5.79 -27.27
CA PRO A 87 -5.80 -5.25 -28.40
C PRO A 87 -7.08 -4.53 -27.98
N SER A 88 -7.82 -5.10 -27.02
CA SER A 88 -9.06 -4.53 -26.51
C SER A 88 -8.86 -3.19 -25.80
N PHE A 89 -7.69 -2.95 -25.19
CA PHE A 89 -7.36 -1.66 -24.59
C PHE A 89 -7.01 -0.62 -25.66
N CYS A 90 -6.20 -1.00 -26.65
CA CYS A 90 -5.80 -0.13 -27.75
C CYS A 90 -6.98 0.33 -28.64
N GLN A 91 -8.08 -0.41 -28.65
CA GLN A 91 -9.31 -0.07 -29.37
C GLN A 91 -10.17 0.97 -28.64
N LEU A 92 -9.92 1.23 -27.36
CA LEU A 92 -10.66 2.24 -26.60
C LEU A 92 -10.27 3.65 -27.06
N ALA A 93 -11.19 4.60 -26.87
CA ALA A 93 -10.86 6.01 -27.04
C ALA A 93 -9.71 6.42 -26.11
N GLU A 94 -8.78 7.25 -26.58
CA GLU A 94 -7.62 7.69 -25.78
C GLU A 94 -8.02 8.26 -24.42
N GLY A 95 -9.10 9.03 -24.37
CA GLY A 95 -9.65 9.55 -23.12
C GLY A 95 -10.04 8.45 -22.12
N ASP A 96 -10.68 7.37 -22.61
CA ASP A 96 -11.04 6.22 -21.77
C ASP A 96 -9.79 5.44 -21.33
N GLN A 97 -8.79 5.28 -22.21
CA GLN A 97 -7.51 4.65 -21.87
C GLN A 97 -6.82 5.37 -20.70
N VAL A 98 -6.76 6.71 -20.77
CA VAL A 98 -6.20 7.56 -19.71
C VAL A 98 -6.98 7.42 -18.42
N LEU A 99 -8.32 7.53 -18.48
CA LEU A 99 -9.18 7.43 -17.30
C LEU A 99 -9.02 6.08 -16.61
N LEU A 100 -9.04 4.98 -17.36
CA LEU A 100 -8.82 3.65 -16.80
C LEU A 100 -7.45 3.58 -16.11
N LEU A 101 -6.36 3.94 -16.81
CA LEU A 101 -5.01 3.84 -16.27
C LEU A 101 -4.83 4.66 -14.98
N GLN A 102 -5.30 5.91 -14.95
CA GLN A 102 -5.23 6.76 -13.77
C GLN A 102 -6.00 6.20 -12.56
N ASN A 103 -7.08 5.44 -12.80
CA ASN A 103 -7.89 4.84 -11.74
C ASN A 103 -7.44 3.44 -11.32
N CYS A 104 -6.69 2.71 -12.16
CA CYS A 104 -6.34 1.31 -11.90
C CYS A 104 -4.84 1.03 -11.80
N TRP A 105 -3.94 2.01 -11.99
CA TRP A 105 -2.50 1.74 -11.96
C TRP A 105 -2.01 1.17 -10.63
N THR A 106 -2.54 1.64 -9.49
CA THR A 106 -2.15 1.14 -8.16
C THR A 106 -2.50 -0.34 -7.96
N PRO A 107 -3.76 -0.79 -8.14
CA PRO A 107 -4.09 -2.21 -7.99
C PRO A 107 -3.37 -3.08 -9.04
N LEU A 108 -3.18 -2.60 -10.27
CA LEU A 108 -2.41 -3.32 -11.28
C LEU A 108 -0.92 -3.46 -10.93
N PHE A 109 -0.32 -2.39 -10.39
CA PHE A 109 1.05 -2.40 -9.89
C PHE A 109 1.23 -3.40 -8.74
N VAL A 110 0.31 -3.41 -7.77
CA VAL A 110 0.36 -4.35 -6.64
C VAL A 110 0.15 -5.81 -7.10
N LEU A 111 -0.72 -6.06 -8.08
CA LEU A 111 -0.80 -7.37 -8.75
C LEU A 111 0.52 -7.74 -9.43
N GLY A 112 1.19 -6.77 -10.05
CA GLY A 112 2.52 -6.94 -10.63
C GLY A 112 3.57 -7.33 -9.59
N LEU A 113 3.60 -6.65 -8.43
CA LEU A 113 4.48 -7.02 -7.32
C LEU A 113 4.23 -8.46 -6.86
N ALA A 114 2.96 -8.86 -6.78
CA ALA A 114 2.56 -10.20 -6.39
C ALA A 114 3.04 -11.26 -7.41
N GLN A 115 2.84 -10.98 -8.70
CA GLN A 115 3.24 -11.86 -9.80
C GLN A 115 4.76 -12.05 -9.87
N GLU A 116 5.52 -10.97 -9.66
CA GLU A 116 6.99 -10.98 -9.71
C GLU A 116 7.63 -11.37 -8.37
N ARG A 117 6.82 -11.78 -7.37
CA ARG A 117 7.26 -12.20 -6.03
C ARG A 117 8.18 -11.17 -5.34
N VAL A 118 7.89 -9.88 -5.51
CA VAL A 118 8.67 -8.81 -4.88
C VAL A 118 8.32 -8.73 -3.40
N ASP A 119 9.23 -9.19 -2.55
CA ASP A 119 9.18 -8.98 -1.10
C ASP A 119 10.03 -7.78 -0.68
N PHE A 120 9.64 -7.13 0.41
CA PHE A 120 10.31 -5.93 0.89
C PHE A 120 10.14 -5.75 2.39
N GLU A 121 11.15 -5.14 3.01
CA GLU A 121 11.13 -4.81 4.44
C GLU A 121 10.97 -3.31 4.67
N VAL A 122 10.35 -2.97 5.79
CA VAL A 122 10.20 -1.58 6.24
C VAL A 122 10.82 -1.38 7.61
N ALA A 123 11.28 -0.15 7.86
CA ALA A 123 11.73 0.33 9.15
C ALA A 123 10.91 1.57 9.56
N GLU A 124 10.91 1.87 10.85
CA GLU A 124 10.29 3.10 11.35
C GLU A 124 10.97 4.32 10.74
N ALA A 125 10.17 5.26 10.24
CA ALA A 125 10.66 6.49 9.67
C ALA A 125 11.21 7.37 10.82
N VAL A 126 12.53 7.60 10.80
CA VAL A 126 13.15 8.50 11.78
C VAL A 126 12.89 9.94 11.36
N ALA A 127 11.79 10.52 11.85
CA ALA A 127 11.58 11.96 11.75
C ALA A 127 12.49 12.69 12.76
N PRO A 128 13.23 13.74 12.37
CA PRO A 128 13.92 14.58 13.35
C PRO A 128 12.87 15.17 14.29
N SER A 129 13.02 14.94 15.60
CA SER A 129 12.10 15.48 16.59
C SER A 129 12.02 17.00 16.45
N LEU A 130 10.84 17.58 16.74
CA LEU A 130 10.66 19.04 16.79
C LEU A 130 11.73 19.70 17.67
N LEU A 131 12.06 19.06 18.80
CA LEU A 131 13.17 19.47 19.68
C LEU A 131 14.51 19.48 18.95
N ARG A 132 14.87 18.44 18.19
CA ARG A 132 16.11 18.40 17.42
C ARG A 132 16.15 19.49 16.35
N LYS A 133 15.03 19.77 15.69
CA LYS A 133 14.93 20.86 14.70
C LYS A 133 15.13 22.23 15.33
N ILE A 134 14.49 22.47 16.48
CA ILE A 134 14.62 23.71 17.27
C ILE A 134 16.05 23.88 17.78
N LEU A 135 16.62 22.84 18.42
CA LEU A 135 17.96 22.89 19.03
C LEU A 135 19.09 23.06 18.01
N LEU A 136 18.92 22.56 16.79
CA LEU A 136 19.93 22.70 15.73
C LEU A 136 19.77 24.00 14.91
N ASN A 137 18.87 24.91 15.28
CA ASN A 137 18.53 26.11 14.50
C ASN A 137 18.31 25.79 13.01
N GLN A 138 17.82 24.58 12.71
CA GLN A 138 17.34 24.27 11.37
C GLN A 138 16.07 25.09 11.21
N LYS A 139 16.18 26.22 10.51
CA LYS A 139 15.03 27.07 10.17
C LYS A 139 13.88 26.15 9.82
N VAL A 140 12.71 26.39 10.43
CA VAL A 140 11.43 25.82 10.00
C VAL A 140 11.18 26.40 8.60
N MET A 141 11.93 25.90 7.60
CA MET A 141 11.83 26.31 6.22
C MET A 141 10.57 25.65 5.68
N ASP A 142 9.54 26.49 5.57
CA ASP A 142 8.31 26.39 4.78
C ASP A 142 7.45 25.13 4.94
N GLY A 143 6.12 25.32 4.78
CA GLY A 143 5.11 24.26 4.83
C GLY A 143 5.39 23.04 3.94
N GLN A 144 6.34 23.15 3.01
CA GLN A 144 6.79 22.12 2.08
C GLN A 144 7.46 20.90 2.75
N ASN A 145 8.19 21.08 3.87
CA ASN A 145 8.79 19.96 4.61
C ASN A 145 7.79 19.27 5.55
N GLN A 146 6.67 19.93 5.88
CA GLN A 146 5.59 19.31 6.64
C GLN A 146 4.76 18.38 5.76
N GLU A 147 4.48 18.76 4.51
CA GLU A 147 3.80 17.89 3.53
C GLU A 147 4.56 16.58 3.27
N ALA A 148 5.89 16.64 3.11
CA ALA A 148 6.72 15.46 2.94
C ALA A 148 6.69 14.52 4.16
N ALA A 149 6.56 15.07 5.37
CA ALA A 149 6.44 14.28 6.60
C ALA A 149 5.02 13.71 6.81
N LEU A 150 3.99 14.37 6.28
CA LEU A 150 2.59 13.93 6.35
C LEU A 150 2.27 12.82 5.34
N ASN A 151 2.98 12.77 4.22
CA ASN A 151 2.75 11.82 3.13
C ASN A 151 3.50 10.49 3.30
N VAL A 152 4.43 10.39 4.26
CA VAL A 152 5.11 9.11 4.55
C VAL A 152 4.05 8.05 4.87
N PRO A 153 4.10 6.85 4.28
CA PRO A 153 3.11 5.81 4.55
C PRO A 153 3.09 5.39 6.02
N THR A 154 1.89 5.12 6.54
CA THR A 154 1.73 4.45 7.83
C THR A 154 2.02 2.96 7.72
N LEU A 155 2.43 2.34 8.83
CA LEU A 155 2.62 0.90 8.91
C LEU A 155 1.33 0.15 8.53
N ALA A 156 0.16 0.65 8.92
CA ALA A 156 -1.13 0.05 8.57
C ALA A 156 -1.39 0.05 7.06
N GLU A 157 -1.03 1.12 6.35
CA GLU A 157 -1.14 1.20 4.88
C GLU A 157 -0.23 0.17 4.22
N VAL A 158 1.03 0.08 4.66
CA VAL A 158 1.99 -0.88 4.12
C VAL A 158 1.60 -2.32 4.43
N GLN A 159 1.07 -2.58 5.63
CA GLN A 159 0.59 -3.90 6.02
C GLN A 159 -0.57 -4.38 5.14
N ARG A 160 -1.46 -3.49 4.68
CA ARG A 160 -2.52 -3.87 3.73
C ARG A 160 -1.95 -4.44 2.43
N VAL A 161 -0.91 -3.79 1.89
CA VAL A 161 -0.17 -4.29 0.71
C VAL A 161 0.46 -5.65 1.02
N LYS A 162 1.23 -5.75 2.12
CA LYS A 162 1.89 -7.02 2.50
C LYS A 162 0.90 -8.18 2.69
N ILE A 163 -0.22 -7.94 3.38
CA ILE A 163 -1.25 -8.97 3.60
C ILE A 163 -1.85 -9.42 2.26
N PHE A 164 -2.11 -8.49 1.34
CA PHE A 164 -2.57 -8.83 0.00
C PHE A 164 -1.57 -9.73 -0.74
N LEU A 165 -0.28 -9.33 -0.76
CA LEU A 165 0.79 -10.11 -1.40
C LEU A 165 0.87 -11.52 -0.82
N MET A 166 0.92 -11.65 0.50
CA MET A 166 0.97 -12.95 1.19
C MET A 166 -0.21 -13.86 0.83
N LYS A 167 -1.43 -13.32 0.79
CA LYS A 167 -2.63 -14.09 0.43
C LYS A 167 -2.55 -14.60 -1.01
N LEU A 168 -2.16 -13.76 -1.96
CA LEU A 168 -1.95 -14.18 -3.35
C LEU A 168 -0.85 -15.23 -3.47
N TRP A 169 0.22 -15.08 -2.70
CA TRP A 169 1.34 -16.02 -2.70
C TRP A 169 0.96 -17.38 -2.16
N SER A 170 0.14 -17.44 -1.12
CA SER A 170 -0.38 -18.70 -0.57
C SER A 170 -1.38 -19.45 -1.46
N MET A 171 -1.88 -18.81 -2.52
CA MET A 171 -2.86 -19.41 -3.43
C MET A 171 -2.25 -20.00 -4.69
N ASP A 172 -0.93 -19.91 -4.88
CA ASP A 172 -0.25 -20.40 -6.08
C ASP A 172 -0.95 -19.93 -7.37
N VAL A 173 -1.21 -18.62 -7.45
CA VAL A 173 -1.81 -18.00 -8.64
C VAL A 173 -0.84 -18.08 -9.80
N SER A 174 -1.29 -18.68 -10.91
CA SER A 174 -0.52 -18.86 -12.14
C SER A 174 -0.43 -17.59 -12.97
N THR A 175 0.53 -17.54 -13.90
CA THR A 175 0.71 -16.43 -14.84
C THR A 175 -0.56 -16.12 -15.64
N LYS A 176 -1.31 -17.14 -16.06
CA LYS A 176 -2.58 -16.97 -16.78
C LYS A 176 -3.66 -16.35 -15.89
N GLU A 177 -3.81 -16.85 -14.65
CA GLU A 177 -4.75 -16.25 -13.69
C GLU A 177 -4.39 -14.78 -13.41
N TYR A 178 -3.12 -14.43 -13.23
CA TYR A 178 -2.70 -13.03 -13.09
C TYR A 178 -3.06 -12.17 -14.30
N ALA A 179 -2.96 -12.69 -15.52
CA ALA A 179 -3.37 -11.96 -16.72
C ALA A 179 -4.87 -11.64 -16.69
N TYR A 180 -5.72 -12.59 -16.31
CA TYR A 180 -7.15 -12.34 -16.14
C TYR A 180 -7.45 -11.37 -15.00
N LEU A 181 -6.78 -11.49 -13.84
CA LEU A 181 -6.95 -10.56 -12.72
C LEU A 181 -6.57 -9.12 -13.10
N LYS A 182 -5.52 -8.95 -13.90
CA LYS A 182 -5.16 -7.65 -14.47
C LYS A 182 -6.24 -7.15 -15.42
N GLY A 183 -6.80 -8.00 -16.29
CA GLY A 183 -7.94 -7.65 -17.15
C GLY A 183 -9.17 -7.18 -16.34
N ILE A 184 -9.56 -7.95 -15.33
CA ILE A 184 -10.70 -7.63 -14.43
C ILE A 184 -10.49 -6.28 -13.72
N THR A 185 -9.25 -6.00 -13.31
CA THR A 185 -8.88 -4.76 -12.61
C THR A 185 -8.79 -3.56 -13.55
N LEU A 186 -8.27 -3.77 -14.77
CA LEU A 186 -8.09 -2.73 -15.78
C LEU A 186 -9.42 -2.25 -16.35
N PHE A 187 -10.29 -3.18 -16.73
CA PHE A 187 -11.57 -2.86 -17.38
C PHE A 187 -12.64 -2.57 -16.31
N ASN A 188 -12.47 -1.46 -15.59
CA ASN A 188 -13.44 -1.04 -14.58
C ASN A 188 -14.50 -0.10 -15.20
N PRO A 189 -15.76 -0.52 -15.35
CA PRO A 189 -16.82 0.31 -15.94
C PRO A 189 -17.30 1.43 -15.01
N ASP A 190 -16.98 1.36 -13.71
CA ASP A 190 -17.43 2.34 -12.71
C ASP A 190 -16.57 3.62 -12.70
N VAL A 191 -15.55 3.71 -13.55
CA VAL A 191 -14.73 4.92 -13.65
C VAL A 191 -15.59 6.08 -14.19
N PRO A 192 -15.65 7.23 -13.49
CA PRO A 192 -16.46 8.35 -13.93
C PRO A 192 -16.02 8.89 -15.29
N SER A 193 -16.99 9.38 -16.08
CA SER A 193 -16.76 10.08 -17.36
C SER A 193 -16.25 9.20 -18.51
N LEU A 194 -16.30 7.87 -18.38
CA LEU A 194 -16.04 6.96 -19.49
C LEU A 194 -17.05 7.17 -20.63
N ARG A 195 -16.56 7.14 -21.87
CA ARG A 195 -17.39 7.22 -23.08
C ARG A 195 -18.04 5.88 -23.42
N MET A 196 -17.34 4.77 -23.16
CA MET A 196 -17.83 3.43 -23.50
C MET A 196 -17.92 2.47 -22.30
N PRO A 197 -18.63 2.83 -21.20
CA PRO A 197 -18.68 2.01 -19.99
C PRO A 197 -19.30 0.62 -20.23
N GLN A 198 -20.26 0.49 -21.16
CA GLN A 198 -20.89 -0.80 -21.49
C GLN A 198 -19.93 -1.76 -22.21
N TYR A 199 -19.07 -1.25 -23.10
CA TYR A 199 -18.05 -2.07 -23.75
C TYR A 199 -16.97 -2.51 -22.75
N ILE A 200 -16.56 -1.60 -21.86
CA ILE A 200 -15.61 -1.91 -20.78
C ILE A 200 -16.19 -2.96 -19.83
N LEU A 201 -17.48 -2.87 -19.48
CA LEU A 201 -18.17 -3.90 -18.70
C LEU A 201 -18.13 -5.27 -19.38
N ALA A 202 -18.39 -5.32 -20.69
CA ALA A 202 -18.32 -6.58 -21.44
C ALA A 202 -16.90 -7.19 -21.40
N LEU A 203 -15.85 -6.37 -21.54
CA LEU A 203 -14.46 -6.82 -21.41
C LEU A 203 -14.14 -7.34 -20.00
N GLN A 204 -14.68 -6.68 -18.97
CA GLN A 204 -14.52 -7.13 -17.59
C GLN A 204 -15.19 -8.49 -17.36
N GLN A 205 -16.44 -8.63 -17.84
CA GLN A 205 -17.22 -9.86 -17.73
C GLN A 205 -16.54 -11.02 -18.46
N GLU A 206 -16.00 -10.77 -19.65
CA GLU A 206 -15.21 -11.75 -20.40
C GLU A 206 -14.00 -12.22 -19.57
N ALA A 207 -13.21 -11.29 -19.02
CA ALA A 207 -12.06 -11.66 -18.20
C ALA A 207 -12.45 -12.46 -16.94
N GLN A 208 -13.58 -12.15 -16.31
CA GLN A 208 -14.11 -12.93 -15.17
C GLN A 208 -14.57 -14.33 -15.61
N HIS A 209 -15.28 -14.41 -16.73
CA HIS A 209 -15.78 -15.67 -17.28
C HIS A 209 -14.62 -16.59 -17.66
N THR A 210 -13.64 -16.10 -18.43
CA THR A 210 -12.46 -16.87 -18.83
C THR A 210 -11.64 -17.33 -17.61
N LEU A 211 -11.51 -16.50 -16.58
CA LEU A 211 -10.87 -16.90 -15.33
C LEU A 211 -11.62 -18.06 -14.66
N ASN A 212 -12.94 -17.99 -14.58
CA ASN A 212 -13.76 -19.02 -13.96
C ASN A 212 -13.67 -20.36 -14.72
N GLU A 213 -13.73 -20.32 -16.05
CA GLU A 213 -13.55 -21.51 -16.89
C GLU A 213 -12.15 -22.12 -16.71
N PHE A 214 -11.11 -21.27 -16.72
CA PHE A 214 -9.73 -21.72 -16.54
C PHE A 214 -9.53 -22.39 -15.17
N VAL A 215 -10.02 -21.77 -14.09
CA VAL A 215 -9.95 -22.34 -12.74
C VAL A 215 -10.73 -23.66 -12.66
N SER A 216 -11.92 -23.71 -13.25
CA SER A 216 -12.75 -24.92 -13.26
C SER A 216 -12.05 -26.08 -13.96
N MET A 217 -11.36 -25.80 -15.06
CA MET A 217 -10.60 -26.79 -15.84
C MET A 217 -9.34 -27.28 -15.11
N VAL A 218 -8.56 -26.37 -14.53
CA VAL A 218 -7.23 -26.72 -13.96
C VAL A 218 -7.33 -27.27 -12.54
N ASN A 219 -8.35 -26.86 -11.77
CA ASN A 219 -8.47 -27.21 -10.35
C ASN A 219 -9.57 -28.24 -10.08
N ASN A 220 -9.84 -29.15 -11.01
CA ASN A 220 -10.83 -30.23 -10.88
C ASN A 220 -12.22 -29.74 -10.41
N GLY A 221 -12.67 -28.57 -10.88
CA GLY A 221 -13.95 -28.00 -10.48
C GLY A 221 -13.98 -27.34 -9.10
N ASP A 222 -12.85 -26.93 -8.51
CA ASP A 222 -12.80 -26.11 -7.29
C ASP A 222 -13.40 -24.71 -7.52
N GLN A 223 -14.73 -24.64 -7.55
CA GLN A 223 -15.52 -23.40 -7.68
C GLN A 223 -15.20 -22.41 -6.55
N ALA A 224 -14.76 -22.90 -5.38
CA ALA A 224 -14.40 -22.03 -4.27
C ALA A 224 -13.10 -21.26 -4.53
N ARG A 225 -12.19 -21.76 -5.38
CA ARG A 225 -10.97 -21.04 -5.76
C ARG A 225 -11.29 -19.72 -6.47
N PHE A 226 -12.17 -19.74 -7.47
CA PHE A 226 -12.56 -18.53 -8.20
C PHE A 226 -13.10 -17.46 -7.24
N ALA A 227 -14.05 -17.84 -6.37
CA ALA A 227 -14.61 -16.94 -5.37
C ALA A 227 -13.53 -16.40 -4.40
N ARG A 228 -12.63 -17.25 -3.90
CA ARG A 228 -11.52 -16.83 -3.01
C ARG A 228 -10.59 -15.83 -3.70
N ILE A 229 -10.24 -16.07 -4.96
CA ILE A 229 -9.37 -15.16 -5.73
C ILE A 229 -10.06 -13.78 -5.86
N LEU A 230 -11.33 -13.73 -6.27
CA LEU A 230 -12.05 -12.47 -6.43
C LEU A 230 -12.25 -11.74 -5.08
N LEU A 231 -12.49 -12.48 -4.00
CA LEU A 231 -12.58 -11.89 -2.66
C LEU A 231 -11.26 -11.21 -2.27
N ILE A 232 -10.12 -11.83 -2.55
CA ILE A 232 -8.83 -11.20 -2.26
C ILE A 232 -8.59 -10.01 -3.20
N LEU A 233 -8.90 -10.15 -4.50
CA LEU A 233 -8.81 -9.05 -5.45
C LEU A 233 -9.59 -7.81 -4.98
N SER A 234 -10.80 -8.02 -4.44
CA SER A 234 -11.64 -6.94 -3.91
C SER A 234 -11.02 -6.17 -2.74
N THR A 235 -10.01 -6.72 -2.06
CA THR A 235 -9.29 -6.03 -0.98
C THR A 235 -8.31 -4.97 -1.49
N LEU A 236 -7.94 -5.00 -2.78
CA LEU A 236 -7.05 -4.00 -3.39
C LEU A 236 -7.62 -2.59 -3.32
N ARG A 237 -8.95 -2.42 -3.29
CA ARG A 237 -9.60 -1.11 -3.13
C ARG A 237 -9.22 -0.38 -1.83
N MET A 238 -8.67 -1.10 -0.86
CA MET A 238 -8.20 -0.53 0.42
C MET A 238 -6.75 -0.04 0.36
N VAL A 239 -6.05 -0.26 -0.76
CA VAL A 239 -4.68 0.21 -0.97
C VAL A 239 -4.72 1.66 -1.45
N SER A 240 -3.99 2.52 -0.75
CA SER A 240 -3.89 3.94 -1.08
C SER A 240 -2.86 4.16 -2.19
N ALA A 241 -3.27 4.78 -3.28
CA ALA A 241 -2.39 5.19 -4.37
C ALA A 241 -1.26 6.10 -3.88
N THR A 242 -1.58 7.04 -2.99
CA THR A 242 -0.59 7.94 -2.37
C THR A 242 0.44 7.15 -1.57
N SER A 243 0.01 6.19 -0.73
CA SER A 243 0.95 5.40 0.06
C SER A 243 1.87 4.54 -0.81
N VAL A 244 1.35 4.00 -1.91
CA VAL A 244 2.15 3.23 -2.89
C VAL A 244 3.15 4.13 -3.62
N ALA A 245 2.72 5.31 -4.08
CA ALA A 245 3.58 6.31 -4.70
C ALA A 245 4.72 6.73 -3.76
N GLU A 246 4.38 7.07 -2.52
CA GLU A 246 5.33 7.53 -1.51
C GLU A 246 6.30 6.42 -1.05
N LEU A 247 5.84 5.16 -0.98
CA LEU A 247 6.71 4.05 -0.57
C LEU A 247 7.68 3.64 -1.68
N PHE A 248 7.17 3.38 -2.89
CA PHE A 248 7.92 2.67 -3.93
C PHE A 248 8.55 3.58 -4.97
N PHE A 249 8.03 4.79 -5.16
CA PHE A 249 8.42 5.65 -6.28
C PHE A 249 9.08 6.95 -5.82
N ARG A 250 8.59 7.58 -4.76
CA ARG A 250 9.17 8.81 -4.19
C ARG A 250 10.68 8.74 -3.92
N PRO A 251 11.25 7.63 -3.40
CA PRO A 251 12.69 7.58 -3.11
C PRO A 251 13.58 7.73 -4.35
N VAL A 252 13.08 7.35 -5.54
CA VAL A 252 13.84 7.39 -6.80
C VAL A 252 13.38 8.52 -7.71
N LEU A 253 12.06 8.77 -7.78
CA LEU A 253 11.46 9.76 -8.68
C LEU A 253 11.27 11.13 -8.04
N GLY A 254 11.43 11.27 -6.73
CA GLY A 254 11.22 12.53 -6.03
C GLY A 254 9.81 13.09 -6.23
N LYS A 255 9.69 14.33 -6.70
CA LYS A 255 8.42 15.05 -6.80
C LYS A 255 7.57 14.75 -8.04
N VAL A 256 7.96 13.78 -8.86
CA VAL A 256 7.22 13.41 -10.08
C VAL A 256 5.81 12.95 -9.73
N ASN A 257 4.81 13.47 -10.45
CA ASN A 257 3.43 13.03 -10.35
C ASN A 257 3.26 11.69 -11.09
N MET A 258 2.75 10.68 -10.39
CA MET A 258 2.56 9.35 -10.98
C MET A 258 1.60 9.37 -12.17
N ASN A 259 0.54 10.17 -12.16
CA ASN A 259 -0.39 10.24 -13.28
C ASN A 259 0.28 10.82 -14.54
N ASP A 260 1.09 11.86 -14.38
CA ASP A 260 1.82 12.48 -15.50
C ASP A 260 2.86 11.51 -16.06
N LEU A 261 3.60 10.83 -15.18
CA LEU A 261 4.55 9.79 -15.59
C LEU A 261 3.85 8.65 -16.33
N LEU A 262 2.73 8.14 -15.82
CA LEU A 262 1.98 7.06 -16.45
C LEU A 262 1.47 7.45 -17.84
N LEU A 263 1.07 8.70 -18.02
CA LEU A 263 0.67 9.24 -19.32
C LEU A 263 1.84 9.28 -20.30
N GLU A 264 2.99 9.82 -19.88
CA GLU A 264 4.21 9.84 -20.69
C GLU A 264 4.64 8.42 -21.06
N MET A 265 4.63 7.54 -20.06
CA MET A 265 4.94 6.13 -20.25
C MET A 265 3.89 5.42 -21.11
N LEU A 266 2.64 5.88 -21.21
CA LEU A 266 1.64 5.29 -22.11
C LEU A 266 1.89 5.71 -23.57
N CYS A 267 2.22 6.99 -23.80
CA CYS A 267 2.45 7.55 -25.13
C CYS A 267 3.80 7.15 -25.76
N THR A 268 4.82 6.86 -24.94
CA THR A 268 6.13 6.44 -25.44
C THR A 268 6.04 5.05 -26.09
N LYS A 269 6.50 4.93 -27.34
CA LYS A 269 6.78 3.61 -27.92
C LYS A 269 8.00 3.05 -27.20
N LEU A 270 7.81 2.03 -26.38
CA LEU A 270 8.93 1.29 -25.79
C LEU A 270 9.56 0.52 -26.96
N HIS A 271 10.71 1.02 -27.42
CA HIS A 271 11.52 0.41 -28.48
C HIS A 271 12.19 -0.87 -28.01
#